data_AF-A0A8J3Q390-F1
#
_entry.id   AF-A0A8J3Q390-F1
#
_cell.length_a   1.000
_cell.length_b   1.000
_cell.length_c   1.000
_cell.angle_alpha   90.00
_cell.angle_beta   90.00
_cell.angle_gamma   90.00
#
_symmetry.space_group_name_H-M   'P 1'
#
loop_
_entity.id
_entity.type
_entity.pdbx_description
1 polymer ?
#
loop_
_entity_poly.entity_id
_entity_poly.type
_entity_poly.pdbx_seq_one_letter_code
_entity_poly.pdbx_strand_id
1 'polypeptide(L)'
;MPDDAGRPLVIGYYGMDNAGDNSFCVVMNWALGQYWGATAPVFAAPPLVDLPADRTALDPRWYRSNGPAQRAGNLAQRASLLRRSSMVVYGGGSVFREMGPLSEKRLFSWHARMTGHPVAAVGVSVGPFVSLASQRRLVEVLRRIPYVAVRDRASAEALRAIGYPGSLAVAADLAGLLPEALGEDPRMPRVSRNQRPRLGVTLLGVDYEASDEDFLRREQALIGGIRMLAEKEPIDVTIFVFNTHPQHGDIDASRRLQSALADLCGVREVTEREGVARIWQEMKECDFGVHMRLHGAIFAYMAGVPFTLFPYQRKCDDFLDDIGQPGSFRLDLGKPEPRAVFEVLAGLLNAAELPSVTRQQFADRARLNFTAAPWHQPPAR
;
A
#
# COMPACT_ATOMS: atom_id res chain seq x y z
N MET A 1 -9.94 -15.07 28.45
CA MET A 1 -9.93 -15.10 26.97
C MET A 1 -9.09 -16.31 26.60
N PRO A 2 -9.67 -17.47 26.26
CA PRO A 2 -8.89 -18.69 26.11
C PRO A 2 -8.23 -18.75 24.73
N ASP A 3 -6.92 -19.01 24.70
CA ASP A 3 -6.10 -19.81 23.75
C ASP A 3 -6.29 -19.73 22.21
N ASP A 4 -7.19 -18.92 21.66
CA ASP A 4 -7.60 -19.06 20.26
C ASP A 4 -6.81 -18.20 19.25
N ALA A 5 -5.72 -17.52 19.61
CA ALA A 5 -5.00 -16.61 18.69
C ALA A 5 -4.41 -17.27 17.42
N GLY A 6 -4.52 -18.59 17.25
CA GLY A 6 -3.73 -19.36 16.29
C GLY A 6 -3.97 -19.07 14.80
N ARG A 7 -5.14 -18.58 14.38
CA ARG A 7 -5.49 -18.50 12.93
C ARG A 7 -6.39 -17.32 12.53
N PRO A 8 -5.90 -16.07 12.53
CA PRO A 8 -6.67 -14.94 12.00
C PRO A 8 -6.95 -15.11 10.51
N LEU A 9 -8.17 -14.77 10.07
CA LEU A 9 -8.51 -14.58 8.66
C LEU A 9 -8.34 -13.11 8.30
N VAL A 10 -7.38 -12.82 7.41
CA VAL A 10 -7.07 -11.47 6.95
C VAL A 10 -7.77 -11.20 5.62
N ILE A 11 -8.49 -10.08 5.57
CA ILE A 11 -9.28 -9.64 4.42
C ILE A 11 -8.80 -8.27 3.98
N GLY A 12 -8.55 -8.14 2.68
CA GLY A 12 -8.15 -6.90 2.03
C GLY A 12 -8.22 -7.04 0.51
N TYR A 13 -7.67 -6.06 -0.20
CA TYR A 13 -7.63 -6.05 -1.66
C TYR A 13 -6.34 -6.72 -2.18
N TYR A 14 -6.22 -8.03 -1.98
CA TYR A 14 -4.99 -8.77 -2.21
C TYR A 14 -5.04 -9.62 -3.49
N GLY A 15 -3.90 -9.87 -4.15
CA GLY A 15 -3.86 -10.74 -5.34
C GLY A 15 -4.56 -10.16 -6.58
N MET A 16 -4.69 -8.83 -6.60
CA MET A 16 -5.24 -8.02 -7.70
C MET A 16 -4.11 -7.44 -8.56
N ASP A 17 -3.03 -8.21 -8.73
CA ASP A 17 -1.81 -7.83 -9.45
C ASP A 17 -1.28 -6.46 -8.99
N ASN A 18 -1.16 -6.22 -7.67
CA ASN A 18 -0.73 -4.95 -7.09
C ASN A 18 0.29 -5.15 -5.96
N ALA A 19 1.55 -4.77 -6.20
CA ALA A 19 2.64 -4.90 -5.23
C ALA A 19 2.42 -4.10 -3.94
N GLY A 20 1.79 -2.93 -4.03
CA GLY A 20 1.50 -2.09 -2.87
C GLY A 20 0.57 -2.79 -1.88
N ASP A 21 -0.55 -3.32 -2.37
CA ASP A 21 -1.50 -4.04 -1.50
C ASP A 21 -0.96 -5.42 -1.08
N ASN A 22 -0.18 -6.10 -1.93
CA ASN A 22 0.48 -7.36 -1.56
C ASN A 22 1.49 -7.18 -0.42
N SER A 23 2.09 -5.99 -0.28
CA SER A 23 3.00 -5.68 0.84
C SER A 23 2.30 -5.73 2.19
N PHE A 24 1.00 -5.43 2.24
CA PHE A 24 0.22 -5.58 3.46
C PHE A 24 0.15 -7.04 3.89
N CYS A 25 0.10 -8.00 2.97
CA CYS A 25 0.10 -9.40 3.36
C CYS A 25 1.41 -9.82 4.01
N VAL A 26 2.55 -9.37 3.47
CA VAL A 26 3.88 -9.62 4.05
C VAL A 26 3.97 -9.02 5.46
N VAL A 27 3.59 -7.74 5.60
CA VAL A 27 3.60 -7.05 6.89
C VAL A 27 2.66 -7.71 7.88
N MET A 28 1.41 -7.99 7.49
CA MET A 28 0.40 -8.58 8.36
C MET A 28 0.79 -10.01 8.79
N ASN A 29 1.37 -10.81 7.90
CA ASN A 29 1.79 -12.18 8.23
C ASN A 29 2.84 -12.17 9.35
N TRP A 30 3.81 -11.25 9.26
CA TRP A 30 4.80 -11.04 10.30
C TRP A 30 4.18 -10.41 11.56
N ALA A 31 3.52 -9.26 11.42
CA ALA A 31 3.04 -8.44 12.54
C ALA A 31 1.98 -9.15 13.40
N LEU A 32 1.07 -9.93 12.79
CA LEU A 32 0.09 -10.71 13.55
C LEU A 32 0.78 -11.79 14.40
N GLY A 33 1.84 -12.41 13.90
CA GLY A 33 2.65 -13.34 14.68
C GLY A 33 3.41 -12.63 15.79
N GLN A 34 4.07 -11.52 15.47
CA GLN A 34 4.90 -10.77 16.43
C GLN A 34 4.10 -10.11 17.56
N TYR A 35 2.96 -9.50 17.24
CA TYR A 35 2.23 -8.65 18.18
C TYR A 35 0.98 -9.29 18.75
N TRP A 36 0.35 -10.24 18.04
CA TRP A 36 -0.91 -10.86 18.47
C TRP A 36 -0.79 -12.36 18.72
N GLY A 37 0.42 -12.93 18.63
CA GLY A 37 0.67 -14.36 18.90
C GLY A 37 0.07 -15.31 17.85
N ALA A 38 -0.22 -14.81 16.65
CA ALA A 38 -0.81 -15.64 15.60
C ALA A 38 0.17 -16.67 15.03
N THR A 39 -0.21 -17.94 15.03
CA THR A 39 0.67 -19.03 14.56
C THR A 39 0.49 -19.33 13.06
N ALA A 40 -0.71 -19.09 12.53
CA ALA A 40 -1.03 -19.32 11.12
C ALA A 40 -2.12 -18.36 10.60
N PRO A 41 -1.79 -17.06 10.40
CA PRO A 41 -2.66 -16.13 9.67
C PRO A 41 -3.00 -16.68 8.28
N VAL A 42 -4.25 -16.54 7.85
CA VAL A 42 -4.68 -16.94 6.51
C VAL A 42 -5.27 -15.73 5.79
N PHE A 43 -4.84 -15.50 4.56
CA PHE A 43 -5.26 -14.39 3.72
C PHE A 43 -6.34 -14.85 2.75
N ALA A 44 -7.42 -14.08 2.68
CA ALA A 44 -8.46 -14.22 1.65
C ALA A 44 -7.95 -13.69 0.30
N ALA A 45 -6.92 -14.35 -0.23
CA ALA A 45 -6.19 -13.99 -1.45
C ALA A 45 -5.84 -15.25 -2.26
N PRO A 46 -5.65 -15.13 -3.59
CA PRO A 46 -4.95 -16.14 -4.37
C PRO A 46 -3.48 -16.27 -3.92
N PRO A 47 -2.75 -17.31 -4.39
CA PRO A 47 -1.33 -17.48 -4.07
C PRO A 47 -0.50 -16.21 -4.33
N LEU A 48 0.35 -15.87 -3.37
CA LEU A 48 1.25 -14.70 -3.42
C LEU A 48 2.69 -15.17 -3.29
N VAL A 49 3.60 -14.52 -4.01
CA VAL A 49 5.02 -14.92 -4.11
C VAL A 49 5.71 -14.91 -2.75
N ASP A 50 5.48 -13.88 -1.95
CA ASP A 50 6.18 -13.66 -0.67
C ASP A 50 5.52 -14.37 0.52
N LEU A 51 4.49 -15.20 0.28
CA LEU A 51 3.81 -15.94 1.34
C LEU A 51 3.91 -17.45 1.12
N PRO A 52 4.04 -18.24 2.21
CA PRO A 52 3.87 -19.68 2.13
C PRO A 52 2.48 -20.05 1.57
N ALA A 53 2.42 -21.10 0.77
CA ALA A 53 1.21 -21.49 0.04
C ALA A 53 0.01 -21.81 0.96
N ASP A 54 0.26 -22.24 2.21
CA ASP A 54 -0.79 -22.52 3.21
C ASP A 54 -1.39 -21.25 3.83
N ARG A 55 -0.78 -20.08 3.59
CA ARG A 55 -1.25 -18.77 4.06
C ARG A 55 -2.26 -18.13 3.12
N THR A 56 -2.35 -18.56 1.87
CA THR A 56 -3.33 -18.05 0.90
C THR A 56 -4.34 -19.15 0.59
N ALA A 57 -5.63 -18.83 0.63
CA ALA A 57 -6.64 -19.88 0.62
C ALA A 57 -7.72 -19.76 -0.47
N LEU A 58 -7.64 -18.75 -1.34
CA LEU A 58 -8.59 -18.61 -2.44
C LEU A 58 -8.02 -19.18 -3.73
N ASP A 59 -8.81 -20.00 -4.42
CA ASP A 59 -8.42 -20.52 -5.73
C ASP A 59 -8.64 -19.42 -6.82
N PRO A 60 -7.59 -19.09 -7.62
CA PRO A 60 -7.66 -18.06 -8.65
C PRO A 60 -8.86 -18.18 -9.61
N ARG A 61 -9.31 -19.42 -9.89
CA ARG A 61 -10.44 -19.70 -10.80
C ARG A 61 -11.74 -19.02 -10.36
N TRP A 62 -11.91 -18.85 -9.05
CA TRP A 62 -13.13 -18.31 -8.44
C TRP A 62 -12.97 -16.85 -8.00
N TYR A 63 -11.74 -16.34 -8.00
CA TYR A 63 -11.40 -15.04 -7.43
C TYR A 63 -11.72 -13.86 -8.37
N ARG A 64 -11.44 -13.98 -9.68
CA ARG A 64 -11.51 -12.85 -10.65
C ARG A 64 -12.80 -12.81 -11.51
N SER A 65 -13.85 -13.53 -11.15
CA SER A 65 -14.91 -13.91 -12.11
C SER A 65 -16.32 -13.39 -11.80
N ASN A 66 -17.07 -13.07 -12.86
CA ASN A 66 -18.43 -12.49 -12.85
C ASN A 66 -19.58 -13.51 -12.98
N GLY A 67 -19.28 -14.82 -13.10
CA GLY A 67 -20.30 -15.85 -13.29
C GLY A 67 -21.04 -16.26 -12.00
N PRO A 68 -22.34 -16.65 -12.06
CA PRO A 68 -23.11 -17.03 -10.87
C PRO A 68 -22.53 -18.23 -10.10
N ALA A 69 -22.11 -19.29 -10.80
CA ALA A 69 -21.52 -20.48 -10.18
C ALA A 69 -20.19 -20.15 -9.50
N GLN A 70 -19.38 -19.27 -10.12
CA GLN A 70 -18.10 -18.88 -9.57
C GLN A 70 -18.25 -17.98 -8.34
N ARG A 71 -19.22 -17.07 -8.34
CA ARG A 71 -19.59 -16.27 -7.16
C ARG A 71 -20.02 -17.15 -5.99
N ALA A 72 -20.82 -18.18 -6.25
CA ALA A 72 -21.22 -19.15 -5.23
C ALA A 72 -20.01 -19.93 -4.67
N GLY A 73 -19.10 -20.38 -5.53
CA GLY A 73 -17.84 -21.04 -5.11
C GLY A 73 -16.95 -20.15 -4.24
N ASN A 74 -16.75 -18.88 -4.63
CA ASN A 74 -15.99 -17.90 -3.84
C ASN A 74 -16.64 -17.65 -2.47
N LEU A 75 -17.98 -17.51 -2.44
CA LEU A 75 -18.73 -17.36 -1.20
C LEU A 75 -18.56 -18.56 -0.25
N ALA A 76 -18.63 -19.78 -0.80
CA ALA A 76 -18.45 -21.01 -0.04
C ALA A 76 -17.02 -21.16 0.52
N GLN A 77 -15.99 -20.83 -0.26
CA GLN A 77 -14.60 -20.82 0.22
C GLN A 77 -14.42 -19.84 1.38
N ARG A 78 -14.93 -18.61 1.23
CA ARG A 78 -14.85 -17.59 2.28
C ARG A 78 -15.61 -17.99 3.54
N ALA A 79 -16.80 -18.58 3.42
CA ALA A 79 -17.53 -19.11 4.56
C ALA A 79 -16.77 -20.24 5.28
N SER A 80 -16.12 -21.13 4.52
CA SER A 80 -15.28 -22.20 5.08
C SER A 80 -14.06 -21.64 5.82
N LEU A 81 -13.38 -20.65 5.26
CA LEU A 81 -12.24 -19.99 5.89
C LEU A 81 -12.64 -19.29 7.19
N LEU A 82 -13.75 -18.59 7.13
CA LEU A 82 -14.31 -17.87 8.26
C LEU A 82 -14.68 -18.82 9.41
N ARG A 83 -15.29 -19.97 9.13
CA ARG A 83 -15.60 -21.01 10.13
C ARG A 83 -14.36 -21.59 10.82
N ARG A 84 -13.19 -21.56 10.16
CA ARG A 84 -11.92 -22.10 10.68
C ARG A 84 -11.04 -21.02 11.30
N SER A 85 -11.48 -19.77 11.24
CA SER A 85 -10.73 -18.63 11.76
C SER A 85 -11.01 -18.43 13.24
N SER A 86 -10.07 -17.82 13.95
CA SER A 86 -10.24 -17.39 15.35
C SER A 86 -10.62 -15.93 15.48
N MET A 87 -10.26 -15.13 14.47
CA MET A 87 -10.49 -13.69 14.39
C MET A 87 -10.59 -13.30 12.93
N VAL A 88 -11.32 -12.22 12.64
CA VAL A 88 -11.30 -11.56 11.34
C VAL A 88 -10.53 -10.25 11.44
N VAL A 89 -9.59 -10.03 10.51
CA VAL A 89 -8.79 -8.81 10.46
C VAL A 89 -8.94 -8.16 9.09
N TYR A 90 -9.43 -6.93 9.05
CA TYR A 90 -9.40 -6.10 7.85
C TYR A 90 -8.04 -5.40 7.77
N GLY A 91 -7.20 -5.82 6.83
CA GLY A 91 -5.82 -5.34 6.72
C GLY A 91 -5.61 -4.40 5.53
N GLY A 92 -5.32 -3.14 5.80
CA GLY A 92 -4.84 -2.17 4.81
C GLY A 92 -5.88 -1.62 3.85
N GLY A 93 -5.47 -0.60 3.10
CA GLY A 93 -6.14 -0.12 1.90
C GLY A 93 -7.50 0.57 2.10
N SER A 94 -8.24 0.66 1.00
CA SER A 94 -9.51 1.37 0.87
C SER A 94 -10.72 0.45 1.07
N VAL A 95 -10.60 -0.56 1.94
CA VAL A 95 -11.65 -1.57 2.20
C VAL A 95 -13.02 -0.93 2.51
N PHE A 96 -13.02 0.32 3.00
CA PHE A 96 -14.19 1.05 3.42
C PHE A 96 -14.63 2.24 2.52
N ARG A 97 -14.10 2.41 1.29
CA ARG A 97 -14.51 3.52 0.38
C ARG A 97 -15.85 3.31 -0.32
N GLU A 98 -16.05 2.17 -0.99
CA GLU A 98 -17.27 1.91 -1.76
C GLU A 98 -18.07 0.74 -1.16
N MET A 99 -19.36 0.99 -0.91
CA MET A 99 -20.27 0.04 -0.26
C MET A 99 -21.55 -0.08 -1.07
N GLY A 100 -21.51 -0.94 -2.08
CA GLY A 100 -22.69 -1.44 -2.76
C GLY A 100 -23.53 -2.38 -1.87
N PRO A 101 -24.85 -2.48 -2.10
CA PRO A 101 -25.78 -3.23 -1.26
C PRO A 101 -25.58 -4.75 -1.27
N LEU A 102 -24.85 -5.34 -2.23
CA LEU A 102 -24.68 -6.79 -2.39
C LEU A 102 -23.25 -7.30 -2.09
N SER A 103 -22.41 -6.49 -1.46
CA SER A 103 -21.02 -6.85 -1.20
C SER A 103 -20.87 -8.05 -0.26
N GLU A 104 -19.73 -8.72 -0.38
CA GLU A 104 -19.21 -9.78 0.50
C GLU A 104 -19.37 -9.42 2.00
N LYS A 105 -19.42 -8.12 2.30
CA LYS A 105 -19.67 -7.51 3.61
C LYS A 105 -21.01 -7.88 4.25
N ARG A 106 -22.08 -8.21 3.50
CA ARG A 106 -23.35 -8.69 4.08
C ARG A 106 -23.20 -10.09 4.68
N LEU A 107 -22.48 -10.98 4.01
CA LEU A 107 -22.16 -12.31 4.54
C LEU A 107 -21.32 -12.17 5.83
N PHE A 108 -20.31 -11.29 5.82
CA PHE A 108 -19.46 -11.07 7.00
C PHE A 108 -20.17 -10.34 8.14
N SER A 109 -21.00 -9.32 7.85
CA SER A 109 -21.80 -8.62 8.88
C SER A 109 -22.86 -9.53 9.51
N TRP A 110 -23.46 -10.41 8.71
CA TRP A 110 -24.35 -11.47 9.18
C TRP A 110 -23.58 -12.48 10.05
N HIS A 111 -22.37 -12.86 9.66
CA HIS A 111 -21.54 -13.79 10.42
C HIS A 111 -21.00 -13.21 11.74
N ALA A 112 -20.51 -11.97 11.76
CA ALA A 112 -20.09 -11.28 12.97
C ALA A 112 -21.24 -11.18 14.00
N ARG A 113 -22.49 -11.10 13.51
CA ARG A 113 -23.70 -11.17 14.35
C ARG A 113 -23.99 -12.57 14.89
N MET A 114 -23.60 -13.64 14.18
CA MET A 114 -24.02 -15.01 14.53
C MET A 114 -22.95 -15.86 15.24
N THR A 115 -21.67 -15.52 15.10
CA THR A 115 -20.58 -16.44 15.48
C THR A 115 -19.66 -15.93 16.57
N GLY A 116 -19.75 -14.65 16.95
CA GLY A 116 -18.99 -14.08 18.05
C GLY A 116 -17.48 -13.94 17.83
N HIS A 117 -16.96 -14.20 16.62
CA HIS A 117 -15.52 -14.03 16.34
C HIS A 117 -15.09 -12.58 16.56
N PRO A 118 -13.98 -12.34 17.29
CA PRO A 118 -13.36 -11.03 17.38
C PRO A 118 -13.06 -10.45 15.98
N VAL A 119 -13.24 -9.14 15.84
CA VAL A 119 -12.97 -8.42 14.57
C VAL A 119 -12.04 -7.25 14.83
N ALA A 120 -11.10 -7.03 13.92
CA ALA A 120 -10.19 -5.90 13.95
C ALA A 120 -10.10 -5.25 12.57
N ALA A 121 -9.80 -3.96 12.52
CA ALA A 121 -9.36 -3.30 11.29
C ALA A 121 -8.05 -2.57 11.55
N VAL A 122 -7.06 -2.76 10.69
CA VAL A 122 -5.73 -2.17 10.82
C VAL A 122 -5.25 -1.62 9.49
N GLY A 123 -4.59 -0.46 9.50
CA GLY A 123 -4.06 0.18 8.30
C GLY A 123 -5.12 0.69 7.33
N VAL A 124 -6.36 0.85 7.78
CA VAL A 124 -7.49 1.19 6.89
C VAL A 124 -7.66 2.70 6.75
N SER A 125 -8.20 3.14 5.62
CA SER A 125 -8.76 4.49 5.46
C SER A 125 -10.29 4.46 5.51
N VAL A 126 -10.89 5.50 6.08
CA VAL A 126 -12.34 5.67 6.25
C VAL A 126 -12.77 6.95 5.54
N GLY A 127 -13.57 6.80 4.48
CA GLY A 127 -14.07 7.92 3.66
C GLY A 127 -13.10 8.36 2.55
N PRO A 128 -13.37 9.51 1.89
CA PRO A 128 -14.59 10.32 2.03
C PRO A 128 -15.84 9.54 1.58
N PHE A 129 -17.00 9.89 2.14
CA PHE A 129 -18.26 9.20 1.84
C PHE A 129 -18.97 9.86 0.66
N VAL A 130 -19.23 9.09 -0.40
CA VAL A 130 -20.01 9.54 -1.56
C VAL A 130 -21.48 9.86 -1.24
N SER A 131 -22.02 9.34 -0.13
CA SER A 131 -23.38 9.65 0.33
C SER A 131 -23.59 9.41 1.81
N LEU A 132 -24.57 10.10 2.41
CA LEU A 132 -25.03 9.86 3.79
C LEU A 132 -25.50 8.41 4.01
N ALA A 133 -26.08 7.77 2.99
CA ALA A 133 -26.51 6.38 3.06
C ALA A 133 -25.32 5.41 3.14
N SER A 134 -24.26 5.65 2.36
CA SER A 134 -23.01 4.89 2.45
C SER A 134 -22.33 5.09 3.81
N GLN A 135 -22.32 6.33 4.30
CA GLN A 135 -21.81 6.65 5.65
C GLN A 135 -22.56 5.85 6.73
N ARG A 136 -23.90 5.88 6.75
CA ARG A 136 -24.71 5.14 7.73
C ARG A 136 -24.43 3.63 7.72
N ARG A 137 -24.33 3.03 6.53
CA ARG A 137 -24.00 1.60 6.39
C ARG A 137 -22.61 1.28 6.93
N LEU A 138 -21.62 2.13 6.66
CA LEU A 138 -20.28 1.90 7.18
C LEU A 138 -20.23 2.01 8.70
N VAL A 139 -20.87 3.04 9.24
CA VAL A 139 -20.94 3.28 10.69
C VAL A 139 -21.51 2.06 11.41
N GLU A 140 -22.56 1.43 10.84
CA GLU A 140 -23.15 0.22 11.43
C GLU A 140 -22.17 -0.97 11.46
N VAL A 141 -21.34 -1.11 10.43
CA VAL A 141 -20.29 -2.15 10.39
C VAL A 141 -19.18 -1.82 11.38
N LEU A 142 -18.66 -0.58 11.34
CA LEU A 142 -17.56 -0.14 12.19
C LEU A 142 -17.91 -0.24 13.67
N ARG A 143 -19.13 0.11 14.09
CA ARG A 143 -19.60 -0.02 15.48
C ARG A 143 -19.49 -1.43 16.06
N ARG A 144 -19.35 -2.46 15.21
CA ARG A 144 -19.17 -3.86 15.62
C ARG A 144 -17.72 -4.31 15.65
N ILE A 145 -16.81 -3.48 15.18
CA ILE A 145 -15.37 -3.75 15.21
C ILE A 145 -14.85 -3.15 16.52
N PRO A 146 -14.42 -3.95 17.52
CA PRO A 146 -13.93 -3.43 18.80
C PRO A 146 -12.65 -2.62 18.70
N TYR A 147 -11.86 -2.82 17.63
CA TYR A 147 -10.61 -2.10 17.42
C TYR A 147 -10.39 -1.72 15.96
N VAL A 148 -10.17 -0.43 15.71
CA VAL A 148 -9.87 0.13 14.40
C VAL A 148 -8.61 0.99 14.51
N ALA A 149 -7.57 0.61 13.78
CA ALA A 149 -6.41 1.44 13.52
C ALA A 149 -6.49 2.02 12.11
N VAL A 150 -6.49 3.35 12.03
CA VAL A 150 -6.50 4.08 10.77
C VAL A 150 -5.10 4.58 10.43
N ARG A 151 -4.79 4.66 9.14
CA ARG A 151 -3.46 5.10 8.65
C ARG A 151 -3.35 6.60 8.39
N ASP A 152 -4.44 7.35 8.49
CA ASP A 152 -4.49 8.78 8.20
C ASP A 152 -5.40 9.55 9.18
N ARG A 153 -5.08 10.83 9.41
CA ARG A 153 -5.78 11.69 10.38
C ARG A 153 -7.23 11.96 9.98
N ALA A 154 -7.49 12.15 8.69
CA ALA A 154 -8.83 12.41 8.16
C ALA A 154 -9.79 11.26 8.49
N SER A 155 -9.32 10.01 8.37
CA SER A 155 -10.08 8.81 8.77
C SER A 155 -10.37 8.79 10.27
N ALA A 156 -9.41 9.20 11.11
CA ALA A 156 -9.60 9.27 12.56
C ALA A 156 -10.66 10.31 12.95
N GLU A 157 -10.62 11.48 12.31
CA GLU A 157 -11.60 12.55 12.50
C GLU A 157 -12.99 12.10 12.04
N ALA A 158 -13.09 11.41 10.90
CA ALA A 158 -14.34 10.83 10.42
C ALA A 158 -14.93 9.83 11.42
N LEU A 159 -14.10 8.96 12.01
CA LEU A 159 -14.52 7.99 13.04
C LEU A 159 -14.94 8.66 14.35
N ARG A 160 -14.25 9.72 14.78
CA ARG A 160 -14.62 10.50 15.97
C ARG A 160 -15.94 11.23 15.77
N ALA A 161 -16.14 11.86 14.61
CA ALA A 161 -17.36 12.60 14.28
C ALA A 161 -18.62 11.72 14.30
N ILE A 162 -18.51 10.43 13.95
CA ILE A 162 -19.62 9.47 14.00
C ILE A 162 -19.82 8.81 15.38
N GLY A 163 -19.00 9.17 16.37
CA GLY A 163 -19.03 8.58 17.71
C GLY A 163 -18.70 7.08 17.69
N TYR A 164 -17.61 6.69 17.01
CA TYR A 164 -17.16 5.30 17.02
C TYR A 164 -16.89 4.82 18.46
N PRO A 165 -17.56 3.75 18.94
CA PRO A 165 -17.53 3.35 20.34
C PRO A 165 -16.35 2.42 20.71
N GLY A 166 -15.60 1.93 19.72
CA GLY A 166 -14.49 1.01 19.94
C GLY A 166 -13.16 1.72 20.18
N SER A 167 -12.10 0.92 20.34
CA SER A 167 -10.74 1.43 20.49
C SER A 167 -10.22 1.92 19.13
N LEU A 168 -9.87 3.20 19.06
CA LEU A 168 -9.36 3.86 17.86
C LEU A 168 -7.88 4.17 18.03
N ALA A 169 -7.05 3.67 17.11
CA ALA A 169 -5.65 4.06 16.99
C ALA A 169 -5.42 4.89 15.72
N VAL A 170 -4.63 5.95 15.83
CA VAL A 170 -4.13 6.70 14.69
C VAL A 170 -2.70 6.24 14.43
N ALA A 171 -2.55 5.35 13.46
CA ALA A 171 -1.30 4.75 13.06
C ALA A 171 -0.80 5.37 11.74
N ALA A 172 0.33 4.88 11.25
CA ALA A 172 0.79 5.13 9.88
C ALA A 172 0.41 3.98 8.95
N ASP A 173 0.70 4.11 7.66
CA ASP A 173 0.48 3.06 6.66
C ASP A 173 1.24 1.77 7.04
N LEU A 174 0.63 0.61 6.81
CA LEU A 174 1.22 -0.71 7.15
C LEU A 174 2.56 -0.94 6.46
N ALA A 175 2.75 -0.41 5.24
CA ALA A 175 4.02 -0.53 4.52
C ALA A 175 5.19 0.14 5.28
N GLY A 176 4.92 0.98 6.29
CA GLY A 176 5.93 1.47 7.23
C GLY A 176 6.62 0.38 8.06
N LEU A 177 6.06 -0.84 8.14
CA LEU A 177 6.66 -2.00 8.80
C LEU A 177 7.31 -2.98 7.82
N LEU A 178 7.35 -2.66 6.52
CA LEU A 178 7.94 -3.55 5.52
C LEU A 178 9.41 -3.91 5.82
N PRO A 179 10.30 -2.98 6.24
CA PRO A 179 11.67 -3.35 6.59
C PRO A 179 11.71 -4.45 7.66
N GLU A 180 10.97 -4.26 8.75
CA GLU A 180 10.95 -5.20 9.87
C GLU A 180 10.35 -6.55 9.51
N ALA A 181 9.29 -6.55 8.69
CA ALA A 181 8.67 -7.76 8.18
C ALA A 181 9.63 -8.59 7.28
N LEU A 182 10.60 -7.92 6.66
CA LEU A 182 11.68 -8.53 5.87
C LEU A 182 12.97 -8.76 6.68
N GLY A 183 12.94 -8.55 8.00
CA GLY A 183 14.08 -8.78 8.90
C GLY A 183 15.15 -7.67 8.88
N GLU A 184 14.79 -6.47 8.44
CA GLU A 184 15.66 -5.31 8.33
C GLU A 184 15.32 -4.23 9.38
N ASP A 185 16.30 -3.38 9.71
CA ASP A 185 16.14 -2.28 10.67
C ASP A 185 15.93 -0.94 9.94
N PRO A 186 14.78 -0.24 10.14
CA PRO A 186 14.49 1.04 9.47
C PRO A 186 15.45 2.18 9.85
N ARG A 187 16.29 2.01 10.87
CA ARG A 187 17.32 2.99 11.27
C ARG A 187 18.59 2.88 10.45
N MET A 188 18.81 1.74 9.78
CA MET A 188 20.05 1.50 9.05
C MET A 188 20.22 2.54 7.94
N PRO A 189 21.33 3.28 7.91
CA PRO A 189 21.54 4.32 6.91
C PRO A 189 21.60 3.69 5.52
N ARG A 190 21.07 4.41 4.54
CA ARG A 190 21.24 4.05 3.14
C ARG A 190 22.72 4.16 2.76
N VAL A 191 23.22 3.18 2.02
CA VAL A 191 24.56 3.20 1.44
C VAL A 191 24.42 3.08 -0.07
N SER A 192 24.69 4.16 -0.81
CA SER A 192 24.82 4.07 -2.26
C SER A 192 26.08 3.28 -2.61
N ARG A 193 25.94 2.35 -3.56
CA ARG A 193 27.06 1.55 -4.09
C ARG A 193 27.19 1.64 -5.60
N ASN A 194 26.32 2.41 -6.26
CA ASN A 194 26.29 2.44 -7.72
C ASN A 194 27.39 3.36 -8.27
N GLN A 195 28.06 2.89 -9.32
CA GLN A 195 28.99 3.72 -10.08
C GLN A 195 28.25 4.80 -10.89
N ARG A 196 27.03 4.49 -11.33
CA ARG A 196 26.09 5.41 -11.98
C ARG A 196 24.84 5.55 -11.11
N PRO A 197 24.40 6.77 -10.76
CA PRO A 197 23.21 6.94 -9.94
C PRO A 197 22.00 6.24 -10.58
N ARG A 198 21.26 5.46 -9.78
CA ARG A 198 20.09 4.73 -10.23
C ARG A 198 18.81 5.45 -9.84
N LEU A 199 18.01 5.84 -10.82
CA LEU A 199 16.69 6.43 -10.62
C LEU A 199 15.62 5.32 -10.52
N GLY A 200 14.89 5.29 -9.40
CA GLY A 200 13.70 4.45 -9.24
C GLY A 200 12.43 5.17 -9.73
N VAL A 201 11.64 4.52 -10.59
CA VAL A 201 10.43 5.13 -11.16
C VAL A 201 9.21 4.24 -10.94
N THR A 202 8.11 4.82 -10.46
CA THR A 202 6.78 4.19 -10.61
C THR A 202 5.87 5.08 -11.44
N LEU A 203 5.18 4.48 -12.40
CA LEU A 203 4.17 5.12 -13.21
C LEU A 203 2.77 4.67 -12.77
N LEU A 204 1.75 5.38 -13.24
CA LEU A 204 0.36 5.06 -12.99
C LEU A 204 -0.31 4.78 -14.33
N GLY A 205 -0.95 3.63 -14.47
CA GLY A 205 -1.68 3.29 -15.70
C GLY A 205 -3.01 4.03 -15.88
N VAL A 206 -3.74 4.30 -14.79
CA VAL A 206 -5.05 4.96 -14.80
C VAL A 206 -5.21 5.83 -13.55
N ASP A 207 -5.74 7.05 -13.74
CA ASP A 207 -6.20 7.91 -12.66
C ASP A 207 -7.72 8.13 -12.76
N TYR A 208 -8.49 7.54 -11.85
CA TYR A 208 -9.96 7.63 -11.85
C TYR A 208 -10.49 8.97 -11.32
N GLU A 209 -9.63 9.83 -10.76
CA GLU A 209 -10.02 11.14 -10.20
C GLU A 209 -9.63 12.30 -11.13
N ALA A 210 -8.91 12.04 -12.23
CA ALA A 210 -8.46 13.03 -13.20
C ALA A 210 -9.12 12.85 -14.57
N SER A 211 -9.13 13.90 -15.38
CA SER A 211 -9.47 13.79 -16.80
C SER A 211 -8.35 13.06 -17.56
N ASP A 212 -8.69 12.40 -18.68
CA ASP A 212 -7.70 11.74 -19.53
C ASP A 212 -6.61 12.72 -20.00
N GLU A 213 -6.98 13.98 -20.29
CA GLU A 213 -6.04 15.02 -20.71
C GLU A 213 -5.06 15.38 -19.59
N ASP A 214 -5.54 15.60 -18.37
CA ASP A 214 -4.68 15.91 -17.23
C ASP A 214 -3.76 14.73 -16.90
N PHE A 215 -4.28 13.51 -16.92
CA PHE A 215 -3.50 12.30 -16.71
C PHE A 215 -2.38 12.16 -17.73
N LEU A 216 -2.68 12.29 -19.04
CA LEU A 216 -1.68 12.23 -20.10
C LEU A 216 -0.65 13.35 -19.98
N ARG A 217 -1.08 14.57 -19.63
CA ARG A 217 -0.17 15.71 -19.43
C ARG A 217 0.83 15.45 -18.30
N ARG A 218 0.37 14.88 -17.18
CA ARG A 218 1.24 14.49 -16.06
C ARG A 218 2.23 13.41 -16.45
N GLU A 219 1.77 12.38 -17.17
CA GLU A 219 2.64 11.31 -17.67
C GLU A 219 3.71 11.87 -18.62
N GLN A 220 3.32 12.72 -19.58
CA GLN A 220 4.24 13.34 -20.53
C GLN A 220 5.27 14.25 -19.84
N ALA A 221 4.85 15.03 -18.84
CA ALA A 221 5.76 15.85 -18.05
C ALA A 221 6.79 14.98 -17.31
N LEU A 222 6.33 13.89 -16.69
CA LEU A 222 7.21 12.96 -15.98
C LEU A 222 8.22 12.30 -16.93
N ILE A 223 7.75 11.70 -18.03
CA ILE A 223 8.61 11.04 -19.01
C ILE A 223 9.60 12.03 -19.62
N GLY A 224 9.13 13.23 -20.00
CA GLY A 224 9.97 14.29 -20.56
C GLY A 224 11.06 14.75 -19.59
N GLY A 225 10.73 14.94 -18.31
CA GLY A 225 11.71 15.34 -17.30
C GLY A 225 12.76 14.26 -17.00
N ILE A 226 12.35 12.99 -16.93
CA ILE A 226 13.28 11.87 -16.78
C ILE A 226 14.20 11.77 -18.00
N ARG A 227 13.66 11.93 -19.21
CA ARG A 227 14.46 11.94 -20.44
C ARG A 227 15.50 13.08 -20.44
N MET A 228 15.09 14.29 -20.09
CA MET A 228 16.00 15.44 -19.97
C MET A 228 17.12 15.15 -18.97
N LEU A 229 16.82 14.47 -17.86
CA LEU A 229 17.83 14.07 -16.88
C LEU A 229 18.81 13.06 -17.48
N ALA A 230 18.32 12.01 -18.13
CA ALA A 230 19.16 10.99 -18.76
C ALA A 230 20.04 11.54 -19.90
N GLU A 231 19.60 12.60 -20.59
CA GLU A 231 20.42 13.30 -21.59
C GLU A 231 21.54 14.16 -20.97
N LYS A 232 21.44 14.52 -19.69
CA LYS A 232 22.38 15.43 -19.00
C LYS A 232 23.29 14.75 -18.00
N GLU A 233 22.80 13.68 -17.36
CA GLU A 233 23.45 13.00 -16.26
C GLU A 233 23.63 11.51 -16.56
N PRO A 234 24.76 10.89 -16.19
CA PRO A 234 25.04 9.47 -16.46
C PRO A 234 24.31 8.57 -15.45
N ILE A 235 22.99 8.47 -15.59
CA ILE A 235 22.13 7.69 -14.72
C ILE A 235 21.70 6.37 -15.36
N ASP A 236 21.28 5.41 -14.53
CA ASP A 236 20.49 4.24 -14.96
C ASP A 236 19.09 4.31 -14.35
N VAL A 237 18.11 3.65 -14.97
CA VAL A 237 16.70 3.71 -14.53
C VAL A 237 16.17 2.33 -14.18
N THR A 238 15.50 2.21 -13.03
CA THR A 238 14.71 1.04 -12.66
C THR A 238 13.23 1.41 -12.60
N ILE A 239 12.45 0.79 -13.46
CA ILE A 239 11.00 0.99 -13.56
C ILE A 239 10.33 -0.10 -12.73
N PHE A 240 9.60 0.32 -11.71
CA PHE A 240 8.81 -0.55 -10.86
C PHE A 240 7.35 -0.59 -11.35
N VAL A 241 6.97 -1.69 -11.98
CA VAL A 241 5.59 -1.97 -12.43
C VAL A 241 4.81 -2.54 -11.25
N PHE A 242 4.27 -1.66 -10.43
CA PHE A 242 3.54 -2.03 -9.21
C PHE A 242 2.20 -2.70 -9.53
N ASN A 243 1.63 -2.49 -10.71
CA ASN A 243 0.41 -3.16 -11.12
C ASN A 243 0.49 -3.70 -12.55
N THR A 244 0.25 -5.00 -12.73
CA THR A 244 0.31 -5.65 -14.05
C THR A 244 -1.07 -5.98 -14.64
N HIS A 245 -2.14 -5.38 -14.12
CA HIS A 245 -3.50 -5.57 -14.64
C HIS A 245 -3.57 -5.16 -16.13
N PRO A 246 -4.14 -5.98 -17.03
CA PRO A 246 -4.10 -5.72 -18.47
C PRO A 246 -4.72 -4.40 -18.93
N GLN A 247 -5.71 -3.88 -18.19
CA GLN A 247 -6.45 -2.66 -18.57
C GLN A 247 -6.18 -1.46 -17.66
N HIS A 248 -5.61 -1.69 -16.47
CA HIS A 248 -5.49 -0.67 -15.41
C HIS A 248 -4.09 -0.65 -14.77
N GLY A 249 -3.19 -1.48 -15.30
CA GLY A 249 -1.82 -1.64 -14.83
C GLY A 249 -0.88 -0.63 -15.47
N ASP A 250 0.33 -0.61 -14.97
CA ASP A 250 1.35 0.39 -15.29
C ASP A 250 2.16 0.03 -16.55
N ILE A 251 1.93 -1.15 -17.13
CA ILE A 251 2.73 -1.74 -18.21
C ILE A 251 2.88 -0.78 -19.40
N ASP A 252 1.79 -0.20 -19.90
CA ASP A 252 1.87 0.62 -21.10
C ASP A 252 2.56 1.96 -20.83
N ALA A 253 2.36 2.54 -19.65
CA ALA A 253 3.10 3.72 -19.21
C ALA A 253 4.61 3.40 -19.10
N SER A 254 4.95 2.27 -18.48
CA SER A 254 6.33 1.79 -18.34
C SER A 254 7.01 1.57 -19.68
N ARG A 255 6.31 0.98 -20.67
CA ARG A 255 6.82 0.82 -22.04
C ARG A 255 7.09 2.16 -22.71
N ARG A 256 6.20 3.15 -22.55
CA ARG A 256 6.42 4.51 -23.08
C ARG A 256 7.67 5.15 -22.50
N LEU A 257 7.91 5.01 -21.19
CA LEU A 257 9.15 5.47 -20.57
C LEU A 257 10.38 4.72 -21.09
N GLN A 258 10.32 3.39 -21.20
CA GLN A 258 11.40 2.59 -21.79
C GLN A 258 11.76 3.05 -23.20
N SER A 259 10.77 3.27 -24.05
CA SER A 259 10.98 3.78 -25.41
C SER A 259 11.56 5.19 -25.42
N ALA A 260 11.13 6.08 -24.52
CA ALA A 260 11.64 7.45 -24.44
C ALA A 260 13.11 7.52 -23.99
N LEU A 261 13.57 6.50 -23.26
CA LEU A 261 14.94 6.34 -22.75
C LEU A 261 15.82 5.41 -23.58
N ALA A 262 15.30 4.87 -24.69
CA ALA A 262 16.06 4.03 -25.60
C ALA A 262 17.36 4.74 -26.00
N ASP A 263 18.48 4.00 -25.94
CA ASP A 263 19.82 4.46 -26.27
C ASP A 263 20.41 5.58 -25.37
N LEU A 264 19.70 6.04 -24.34
CA LEU A 264 20.19 7.06 -23.39
C LEU A 264 20.84 6.47 -22.14
N CYS A 265 20.26 5.41 -21.57
CA CYS A 265 20.72 4.81 -20.32
C CYS A 265 20.34 3.33 -20.19
N GLY A 266 20.90 2.64 -19.19
CA GLY A 266 20.44 1.30 -18.83
C GLY A 266 19.06 1.38 -18.19
N VAL A 267 18.10 0.59 -18.69
CA VAL A 267 16.75 0.51 -18.13
C VAL A 267 16.48 -0.92 -17.65
N ARG A 268 16.06 -1.05 -16.39
CA ARG A 268 15.61 -2.30 -15.77
C ARG A 268 14.13 -2.21 -15.46
N GLU A 269 13.41 -3.31 -15.64
CA GLU A 269 12.03 -3.46 -15.19
C GLU A 269 11.96 -4.44 -14.02
N VAL A 270 11.17 -4.09 -13.00
CA VAL A 270 10.84 -4.96 -11.87
C VAL A 270 9.33 -4.93 -11.68
N THR A 271 8.69 -6.10 -11.61
CA THR A 271 7.22 -6.21 -11.60
C THR A 271 6.69 -6.82 -10.32
N GLU A 272 5.42 -6.55 -10.00
CA GLU A 272 4.72 -7.17 -8.86
C GLU A 272 4.75 -8.72 -8.88
N ARG A 273 4.91 -9.33 -10.06
CA ARG A 273 5.03 -10.79 -10.24
C ARG A 273 6.31 -11.38 -9.65
N GLU A 274 7.32 -10.55 -9.41
CA GLU A 274 8.57 -10.98 -8.77
C GLU A 274 8.50 -10.95 -7.23
N GLY A 275 7.41 -10.43 -6.68
CA GLY A 275 7.20 -10.32 -5.23
C GLY A 275 7.67 -9.01 -4.62
N VAL A 276 7.07 -8.69 -3.48
CA VAL A 276 7.33 -7.51 -2.66
C VAL A 276 8.79 -7.51 -2.17
N ALA A 277 9.33 -8.66 -1.78
CA ALA A 277 10.71 -8.75 -1.31
C ALA A 277 11.70 -8.35 -2.43
N ARG A 278 11.46 -8.79 -3.67
CA ARG A 278 12.30 -8.40 -4.82
C ARG A 278 12.21 -6.91 -5.11
N ILE A 279 10.99 -6.36 -5.14
CA ILE A 279 10.76 -4.93 -5.33
C ILE A 279 11.46 -4.11 -4.23
N TRP A 280 11.37 -4.56 -2.98
CA TRP A 280 12.04 -3.91 -1.85
C TRP A 280 13.56 -3.89 -2.02
N GLN A 281 14.16 -5.02 -2.39
CA GLN A 281 15.61 -5.06 -2.63
C GLN A 281 16.02 -4.12 -3.76
N GLU A 282 15.30 -4.12 -4.88
CA GLU A 282 15.59 -3.24 -6.03
C GLU A 282 15.37 -1.74 -5.70
N MET A 283 14.39 -1.41 -4.85
CA MET A 283 14.18 -0.05 -4.37
C MET A 283 15.38 0.45 -3.57
N LYS A 284 15.96 -0.38 -2.69
CA LYS A 284 17.15 0.00 -1.90
C LYS A 284 18.39 0.23 -2.76
N GLU A 285 18.48 -0.43 -3.91
CA GLU A 285 19.56 -0.21 -4.88
C GLU A 285 19.40 1.11 -5.65
N CYS A 286 18.26 1.81 -5.55
CA CYS A 286 18.09 3.13 -6.15
C CYS A 286 18.77 4.23 -5.33
N ASP A 287 19.24 5.27 -6.02
CA ASP A 287 19.87 6.47 -5.45
C ASP A 287 18.90 7.59 -5.17
N PHE A 288 17.89 7.69 -6.00
CA PHE A 288 16.79 8.64 -5.87
C PHE A 288 15.59 8.10 -6.64
N GLY A 289 14.41 8.70 -6.46
CA GLY A 289 13.20 8.21 -7.11
C GLY A 289 12.17 9.27 -7.46
N VAL A 290 11.36 8.94 -8.47
CA VAL A 290 10.10 9.66 -8.76
C VAL A 290 8.96 8.67 -8.88
N HIS A 291 7.90 8.90 -8.12
CA HIS A 291 6.82 7.94 -8.01
C HIS A 291 5.47 8.58 -8.30
N MET A 292 4.66 7.96 -9.15
CA MET A 292 3.22 8.25 -9.23
C MET A 292 2.42 7.35 -8.28
N ARG A 293 2.90 6.14 -7.99
CA ARG A 293 2.24 5.21 -7.07
C ARG A 293 2.61 5.55 -5.62
N LEU A 294 1.61 5.75 -4.76
CA LEU A 294 1.83 6.04 -3.32
C LEU A 294 2.77 5.02 -2.66
N HIS A 295 2.55 3.72 -2.88
CA HIS A 295 3.42 2.70 -2.26
C HIS A 295 4.85 2.70 -2.84
N GLY A 296 5.07 3.19 -4.07
CA GLY A 296 6.42 3.45 -4.57
C GLY A 296 7.14 4.48 -3.71
N ALA A 297 6.45 5.59 -3.39
CA ALA A 297 6.96 6.63 -2.51
C ALA A 297 7.17 6.14 -1.06
N ILE A 298 6.24 5.37 -0.50
CA ILE A 298 6.41 4.79 0.85
C ILE A 298 7.61 3.83 0.88
N PHE A 299 7.80 3.01 -0.15
CA PHE A 299 8.95 2.10 -0.22
C PHE A 299 10.26 2.86 -0.32
N ALA A 300 10.35 3.88 -1.19
CA ALA A 300 11.53 4.74 -1.29
C ALA A 300 11.82 5.45 0.04
N TYR A 301 10.80 6.01 0.68
CA TYR A 301 10.89 6.63 1.99
C TYR A 301 11.44 5.67 3.05
N MET A 302 10.86 4.46 3.18
CA MET A 302 11.31 3.47 4.16
C MET A 302 12.72 2.92 3.83
N ALA A 303 13.08 2.86 2.55
CA ALA A 303 14.43 2.48 2.10
C ALA A 303 15.47 3.58 2.36
N GLY A 304 15.04 4.79 2.71
CA GLY A 304 15.92 5.95 2.86
C GLY A 304 16.43 6.49 1.52
N VAL A 305 15.71 6.22 0.44
CA VAL A 305 15.98 6.74 -0.92
C VAL A 305 15.32 8.11 -1.05
N PRO A 306 16.06 9.20 -1.30
CA PRO A 306 15.49 10.51 -1.61
C PRO A 306 14.51 10.40 -2.78
N PHE A 307 13.34 11.00 -2.67
CA PHE A 307 12.33 10.84 -3.71
C PHE A 307 11.49 12.09 -3.88
N THR A 308 10.82 12.17 -5.02
CA THR A 308 9.65 13.01 -5.22
C THR A 308 8.45 12.13 -5.55
N LEU A 309 7.26 12.53 -5.08
CA LEU A 309 6.00 11.89 -5.44
C LEU A 309 5.27 12.85 -6.35
N PHE A 310 4.67 12.33 -7.41
CA PHE A 310 3.79 13.03 -8.31
C PHE A 310 2.35 12.79 -7.82
N PRO A 311 1.76 13.70 -7.03
CA PRO A 311 0.45 13.45 -6.46
C PRO A 311 -0.60 13.36 -7.56
N TYR A 312 -1.42 12.33 -7.48
CA TYR A 312 -2.54 12.12 -8.40
C TYR A 312 -3.88 12.11 -7.64
N GLN A 313 -3.83 11.82 -6.34
CA GLN A 313 -4.95 11.81 -5.42
C GLN A 313 -4.52 12.44 -4.09
N ARG A 314 -5.48 12.96 -3.33
CA ARG A 314 -5.24 13.61 -2.03
C ARG A 314 -4.40 12.80 -1.05
N LYS A 315 -4.51 11.47 -1.08
CA LYS A 315 -3.71 10.57 -0.23
C LYS A 315 -2.19 10.69 -0.45
N CYS A 316 -1.76 11.12 -1.64
CA CYS A 316 -0.35 11.37 -1.94
C CYS A 316 0.13 12.64 -1.23
N ASP A 317 -0.65 13.71 -1.31
CA ASP A 317 -0.36 14.96 -0.58
C ASP A 317 -0.38 14.73 0.93
N ASP A 318 -1.40 14.03 1.43
CA ASP A 318 -1.52 13.69 2.85
C ASP A 318 -0.28 12.91 3.35
N PHE A 319 0.28 12.01 2.53
CA PHE A 319 1.51 11.28 2.88
C PHE A 319 2.74 12.19 2.90
N LEU A 320 2.91 13.05 1.89
CA LEU A 320 4.02 14.01 1.82
C LEU A 320 3.98 14.98 3.01
N ASP A 321 2.79 15.42 3.42
CA ASP A 321 2.57 16.25 4.60
C ASP A 321 2.86 15.48 5.88
N ASP A 322 2.39 14.24 6.00
CA ASP A 322 2.58 13.42 7.21
C ASP A 322 4.04 13.09 7.51
N ILE A 323 4.89 12.96 6.48
CA ILE A 323 6.34 12.76 6.67
C ILE A 323 7.12 14.09 6.75
N GLY A 324 6.47 15.22 6.45
CA GLY A 324 7.09 16.52 6.28
C GLY A 324 8.16 16.52 5.19
N GLN A 325 7.77 16.11 3.98
CA GLN A 325 8.60 16.11 2.78
C GLN A 325 9.08 17.54 2.46
N PRO A 326 10.39 17.75 2.21
CA PRO A 326 10.92 19.06 1.84
C PRO A 326 10.23 19.64 0.61
N GLY A 327 9.91 20.93 0.64
CA GLY A 327 9.19 21.61 -0.44
C GLY A 327 9.97 21.60 -1.78
N SER A 328 11.30 21.62 -1.70
CA SER A 328 12.24 21.49 -2.83
C SER A 328 12.09 20.16 -3.59
N PHE A 329 11.54 19.13 -2.96
CA PHE A 329 11.31 17.80 -3.55
C PHE A 329 9.83 17.52 -3.85
N ARG A 330 8.96 18.53 -3.82
CA ARG A 330 7.55 18.43 -4.21
C ARG A 330 7.36 18.99 -5.61
N LEU A 331 6.54 18.31 -6.42
CA LEU A 331 6.16 18.78 -7.75
C LEU A 331 4.89 19.64 -7.65
N ASP A 332 4.88 20.78 -8.33
CA ASP A 332 3.67 21.58 -8.52
C ASP A 332 2.79 20.94 -9.61
N LEU A 333 1.58 20.55 -9.22
CA LEU A 333 0.60 19.92 -10.10
C LEU A 333 -0.20 20.90 -10.96
N GLY A 334 -0.16 22.20 -10.67
CA GLY A 334 -0.99 23.18 -11.36
C GLY A 334 -0.68 23.26 -12.86
N LYS A 335 0.59 23.05 -13.23
CA LYS A 335 1.09 22.96 -14.61
C LYS A 335 2.30 22.03 -14.65
N PRO A 336 2.10 20.72 -14.78
CA PRO A 336 3.22 19.78 -14.81
C PRO A 336 3.99 19.97 -16.13
N GLU A 337 5.26 20.37 -16.01
CA GLU A 337 6.16 20.57 -17.14
C GLU A 337 7.41 19.69 -17.01
N PRO A 338 7.94 19.14 -18.12
CA PRO A 338 9.17 18.34 -18.12
C PRO A 338 10.33 18.99 -17.38
N ARG A 339 10.49 20.31 -17.54
CA ARG A 339 11.58 21.07 -16.93
C ARG A 339 11.49 21.08 -15.40
N ALA A 340 10.29 21.24 -14.83
CA ALA A 340 10.10 21.23 -13.38
C ALA A 340 10.43 19.84 -12.79
N VAL A 341 10.03 18.77 -13.48
CA VAL A 341 10.39 17.40 -13.10
C VAL A 341 11.91 17.21 -13.15
N PHE A 342 12.57 17.66 -14.22
CA PHE A 342 14.03 17.62 -14.34
C PHE A 342 14.72 18.36 -13.20
N GLU A 343 14.30 19.59 -12.88
CA GLU A 343 14.92 20.42 -11.83
C GLU A 343 14.82 19.74 -10.45
N VAL A 344 13.66 19.16 -10.11
CA VAL A 344 13.48 18.41 -8.86
C VAL A 344 14.36 17.15 -8.83
N LEU A 345 14.41 16.39 -9.93
CA LEU A 345 15.23 15.18 -10.00
C LEU A 345 16.73 15.46 -9.94
N ALA A 346 17.19 16.54 -10.60
CA ALA A 346 18.57 16.99 -10.52
C ALA A 346 18.94 17.46 -9.09
N GLY A 347 17.99 18.07 -8.38
CA GLY A 347 18.13 18.38 -6.96
C GLY A 347 18.25 17.11 -6.09
N LEU A 348 17.46 16.08 -6.39
CA LEU A 348 17.48 14.81 -5.66
C LEU A 348 18.80 14.04 -5.79
N LEU A 349 19.48 14.12 -6.95
CA LEU A 349 20.81 13.54 -7.16
C LEU A 349 21.83 14.02 -6.11
N ASN A 350 21.67 15.25 -5.62
CA ASN A 350 22.56 15.89 -4.66
C ASN A 350 21.88 16.12 -3.30
N ALA A 351 20.79 15.43 -3.02
CA ALA A 351 19.94 15.70 -1.85
C ALA A 351 20.71 15.52 -0.53
N ALA A 352 20.73 16.60 0.26
CA ALA A 352 21.08 16.57 1.68
C ALA A 352 19.84 16.70 2.59
N GLU A 353 18.72 17.18 2.05
CA GLU A 353 17.48 17.36 2.80
C GLU A 353 16.74 16.03 2.97
N LEU A 354 16.24 15.79 4.19
CA LEU A 354 15.48 14.60 4.54
C LEU A 354 14.08 15.01 5.02
N PRO A 355 13.06 14.15 4.89
CA PRO A 355 11.77 14.37 5.54
C PRO A 355 11.93 14.60 7.04
N SER A 356 11.14 15.52 7.59
CA SER A 356 11.22 15.89 9.01
C SER A 356 10.85 14.74 9.97
N VAL A 357 10.01 13.81 9.51
CA VAL A 357 9.70 12.57 10.23
C VAL A 357 10.67 11.50 9.80
N THR A 358 11.41 10.97 10.77
CA THR A 358 12.35 9.88 10.53
C THR A 358 11.62 8.57 10.21
N ARG A 359 12.28 7.68 9.48
CA ARG A 359 11.77 6.33 9.17
C ARG A 359 11.42 5.52 10.41
N GLN A 360 12.19 5.70 11.49
CA GLN A 360 11.89 5.07 12.79
C GLN A 360 10.58 5.60 13.37
N GLN A 361 10.38 6.92 13.39
CA GLN A 361 9.13 7.51 13.89
C GLN A 361 7.92 7.08 13.04
N PHE A 362 8.09 6.93 11.73
CA PHE A 362 7.04 6.40 10.87
C PHE A 362 6.75 4.93 11.17
N ALA A 363 7.77 4.08 11.32
CA ALA A 363 7.63 2.68 11.73
C ALA A 363 6.96 2.55 13.10
N ASP A 364 7.35 3.36 14.10
CA ASP A 364 6.74 3.37 15.43
C ASP A 364 5.24 3.70 15.36
N ARG A 365 4.85 4.69 14.54
CA ARG A 365 3.44 4.98 14.27
C ARG A 365 2.76 3.85 13.52
N ALA A 366 3.44 3.18 12.59
CA ALA A 366 2.88 2.02 11.89
C ALA A 366 2.67 0.83 12.83
N ARG A 367 3.53 0.63 13.84
CA ARG A 367 3.36 -0.43 14.87
C ARG A 367 2.08 -0.25 15.69
N LEU A 368 1.61 0.99 15.87
CA LEU A 368 0.34 1.27 16.54
C LEU A 368 -0.85 0.57 15.89
N ASN A 369 -0.74 0.16 14.61
CA ASN A 369 -1.75 -0.71 14.00
C ASN A 369 -1.99 -1.98 14.82
N PHE A 370 -0.97 -2.52 15.48
CA PHE A 370 -1.03 -3.78 16.22
C PHE A 370 -0.88 -3.58 17.73
N THR A 371 0.00 -2.68 18.17
CA THR A 371 0.36 -2.53 19.59
C THR A 371 -0.68 -1.77 20.41
N ALA A 372 -1.53 -0.97 19.77
CA ALA A 372 -2.66 -0.31 20.43
C ALA A 372 -3.91 -1.21 20.54
N ALA A 373 -3.87 -2.42 19.99
CA ALA A 373 -4.96 -3.38 20.10
C ALA A 373 -5.12 -3.85 21.56
N PRO A 374 -6.35 -3.97 22.10
CA PRO A 374 -6.57 -4.42 23.48
C PRO A 374 -6.03 -5.82 23.82
N TRP A 375 -5.75 -6.64 22.80
CA TRP A 375 -5.23 -8.01 22.91
C TRP A 375 -3.76 -8.13 22.45
N HIS A 376 -3.05 -7.01 22.30
CA HIS A 376 -1.63 -7.02 22.00
C HIS A 376 -0.85 -7.86 23.03
N GLN A 377 0.02 -8.72 22.54
CA GLN A 377 0.98 -9.50 23.31
C GLN A 377 2.38 -8.92 23.06
N PRO A 378 3.06 -8.41 24.10
CA PRO A 378 4.42 -7.92 23.93
C PRO A 378 5.33 -9.07 23.45
N PRO A 379 6.34 -8.79 22.59
CA PRO A 379 7.25 -9.82 22.10
C PRO A 379 7.87 -10.59 23.26
N ALA A 380 8.00 -11.91 23.12
CA ALA A 380 8.77 -12.72 24.06
C ALA A 380 10.21 -12.17 24.11
N ARG A 381 10.68 -11.81 25.31
CA ARG A 381 12.02 -11.25 25.53
C ARG A 381 13.13 -12.23 25.21
#